data_AF-A0A519IZI0-F1
#
_entry.id   AF-A0A519IZI0-F1
#
_cell.length_a   1.000
_cell.length_b   1.000
_cell.length_c   1.000
_cell.angle_alpha   90.00
_cell.angle_beta   90.00
_cell.angle_gamma   90.00
#
_symmetry.space_group_name_H-M   'P 1'
#
loop_
_entity.id
_entity.type
_entity.pdbx_description
1 polymer ?
#
loop_
_entity_poly.entity_id
_entity_poly.type
_entity_poly.pdbx_seq_one_letter_code
_entity_poly.pdbx_strand_id
1 'polypeptide(L)'
;MTDQTAQEPTMEEILASIRRIISEDDAPAETAAAPVATPEPEVMPEPAAAESFAAEPEVSPALMDETPSVQEPVSSEEDVLELTDRYEAPASQSIGDLDVEEVSAEPFPDTFDAAPAASAPAYNPLVGESAAASAASAFAGLAASLRRPDAPDPLPSGPTLDELVRSLLRPMLKSWLDENLPAIVEAQVRKEVERIARNAG
;
A
#
# COMPACT_ATOMS: atom_id res chain seq x y z
N MET A 1 48.10 -17.39 -3.60
CA MET A 1 47.48 -16.25 -4.30
C MET A 1 45.96 -16.38 -4.20
N THR A 2 45.38 -15.93 -3.10
CA THR A 2 43.91 -15.82 -2.95
C THR A 2 43.61 -14.84 -1.82
N ASP A 3 43.86 -13.57 -2.07
CA ASP A 3 43.21 -12.46 -1.35
C ASP A 3 42.14 -11.95 -2.31
N GLN A 4 41.00 -12.63 -2.35
CA GLN A 4 39.79 -12.09 -2.96
C GLN A 4 39.13 -11.26 -1.87
N THR A 5 39.68 -10.06 -1.70
CA THR A 5 39.20 -9.02 -0.80
C THR A 5 37.70 -8.85 -1.05
N ALA A 6 36.91 -9.12 -0.01
CA ALA A 6 35.56 -8.59 0.11
C ALA A 6 35.69 -7.06 0.23
N GLN A 7 35.95 -6.43 -0.91
CA GLN A 7 35.96 -4.99 -1.05
C GLN A 7 34.49 -4.61 -1.12
N GLU A 8 33.97 -4.02 -0.03
CA GLU A 8 32.66 -3.36 -0.11
C GLU A 8 32.72 -2.39 -1.30
N PRO A 9 31.83 -2.54 -2.29
CA PRO A 9 31.92 -1.76 -3.51
C PRO A 9 31.86 -0.28 -3.17
N THR A 10 32.78 0.47 -3.74
CA THR A 10 32.86 1.91 -3.50
C THR A 10 31.62 2.59 -4.09
N MET A 11 31.18 3.70 -3.50
CA MET A 11 29.99 4.46 -3.93
C MET A 11 29.97 4.72 -5.45
N GLU A 12 31.13 4.98 -6.04
CA GLU A 12 31.26 5.26 -7.48
C GLU A 12 31.00 4.01 -8.34
N GLU A 13 31.36 2.82 -7.86
CA GLU A 13 31.08 1.54 -8.54
C GLU A 13 29.59 1.20 -8.47
N ILE A 14 28.95 1.46 -7.33
CA ILE A 14 27.49 1.31 -7.17
C ILE A 14 26.77 2.23 -8.16
N LEU A 15 27.17 3.50 -8.23
CA LEU A 15 26.58 4.47 -9.16
C LEU A 15 26.88 4.14 -10.63
N ALA A 16 28.06 3.61 -10.94
CA ALA A 16 28.42 3.16 -12.28
C ALA A 16 27.61 1.92 -12.70
N SER A 17 27.37 0.98 -11.78
CA SER A 17 26.57 -0.22 -12.02
C SER A 17 25.10 0.14 -12.30
N ILE A 18 24.50 1.02 -11.50
CA ILE A 18 23.14 1.52 -11.71
C ILE A 18 23.05 2.25 -13.07
N ARG A 19 24.02 3.10 -13.39
CA ARG A 19 24.04 3.83 -14.68
C ARG A 19 24.16 2.88 -15.87
N ARG A 20 24.95 1.81 -15.74
CA ARG A 20 25.08 0.78 -16.78
C ARG A 20 23.78 0.02 -16.97
N ILE A 21 23.13 -0.45 -15.89
CA ILE A 21 21.88 -1.21 -15.97
C ILE A 21 20.79 -0.37 -16.62
N ILE A 22 20.62 0.89 -16.21
CA ILE A 22 19.59 1.78 -16.79
C ILE A 22 19.87 2.07 -18.28
N SER A 23 21.14 2.18 -18.67
CA SER A 23 21.50 2.42 -20.07
C SER A 23 21.40 1.17 -20.95
N GLU A 24 21.52 -0.02 -20.35
CA GLU A 24 21.42 -1.32 -21.03
C GLU A 24 19.94 -1.78 -21.14
N ASP A 25 19.09 -1.36 -20.19
CA ASP A 25 17.65 -1.70 -20.11
C ASP A 25 16.73 -0.71 -20.88
N ASP A 26 17.19 0.50 -21.23
CA ASP A 26 16.46 1.48 -22.06
C ASP A 26 16.58 1.20 -23.58
N ALA A 27 16.57 -0.08 -23.96
CA ALA A 27 16.50 -0.50 -25.36
C ALA A 27 15.09 -1.09 -25.64
N PRO A 28 14.27 -0.47 -26.51
CA PRO A 28 12.96 -0.99 -26.84
C PRO A 28 13.09 -2.31 -27.61
N ALA A 29 12.37 -3.33 -27.14
CA ALA A 29 12.33 -4.66 -27.74
C ALA A 29 11.89 -4.61 -29.22
N GLU A 30 12.80 -4.97 -30.13
CA GLU A 30 12.52 -5.20 -31.54
C GLU A 30 12.66 -6.70 -31.87
N THR A 31 11.49 -7.34 -31.97
CA THR A 31 11.13 -8.57 -32.71
C THR A 31 12.27 -9.41 -33.33
N ALA A 32 12.41 -10.66 -32.88
CA ALA A 32 12.91 -11.77 -33.69
C ALA A 32 12.13 -13.07 -33.38
N ALA A 33 11.73 -13.73 -34.46
CA ALA A 33 10.87 -14.90 -34.55
C ALA A 33 11.39 -16.19 -33.87
N ALA A 34 10.44 -17.09 -33.58
CA ALA A 34 10.58 -18.46 -33.03
C ALA A 34 11.46 -19.41 -33.89
N PRO A 35 11.83 -20.62 -33.42
CA PRO A 35 10.86 -21.74 -33.37
C PRO A 35 10.98 -22.75 -32.19
N VAL A 36 9.80 -23.25 -31.79
CA VAL A 36 9.42 -24.66 -31.53
C VAL A 36 10.44 -25.63 -30.89
N ALA A 37 10.10 -26.14 -29.70
CA ALA A 37 10.30 -27.55 -29.33
C ALA A 37 9.39 -27.97 -28.15
N THR A 38 8.32 -28.69 -28.46
CA THR A 38 7.55 -29.53 -27.54
C THR A 38 8.30 -30.84 -27.29
N PRO A 39 8.20 -31.43 -26.08
CA PRO A 39 8.05 -32.88 -26.03
C PRO A 39 6.79 -33.29 -25.23
N GLU A 40 6.02 -34.14 -25.90
CA GLU A 40 4.80 -34.87 -25.50
C GLU A 40 5.15 -35.98 -24.46
N PRO A 41 4.18 -36.51 -23.69
CA PRO A 41 4.42 -37.23 -22.43
C PRO A 41 4.60 -38.75 -22.64
N GLU A 42 5.56 -39.36 -21.93
CA GLU A 42 5.73 -40.81 -21.88
C GLU A 42 5.08 -41.43 -20.63
N VAL A 43 3.87 -41.96 -20.88
CA VAL A 43 3.27 -43.22 -20.41
C VAL A 43 3.96 -43.97 -19.26
N MET A 44 3.22 -44.08 -18.15
CA MET A 44 3.41 -44.98 -17.01
C MET A 44 3.29 -46.47 -17.39
N PRO A 45 3.96 -47.38 -16.66
CA PRO A 45 3.29 -48.62 -16.28
C PRO A 45 3.31 -48.84 -14.76
N GLU A 46 2.10 -49.04 -14.24
CA GLU A 46 1.81 -49.60 -12.92
C GLU A 46 2.35 -51.04 -12.82
N PRO A 47 2.74 -51.50 -11.62
CA PRO A 47 2.11 -52.73 -11.16
C PRO A 47 1.60 -52.64 -9.73
N ALA A 48 0.39 -53.17 -9.58
CA ALA A 48 -0.34 -53.35 -8.34
C ALA A 48 0.38 -54.21 -7.28
N ALA A 49 0.14 -53.81 -6.03
CA ALA A 49 -0.13 -54.63 -4.84
C ALA A 49 0.90 -55.67 -4.35
N ALA A 50 1.50 -55.37 -3.19
CA ALA A 50 1.62 -56.33 -2.07
C ALA A 50 1.74 -55.58 -0.74
N GLU A 51 0.86 -55.92 0.19
CA GLU A 51 0.73 -55.34 1.54
C GLU A 51 1.83 -55.79 2.52
N SER A 52 1.85 -55.11 3.68
CA SER A 52 2.42 -55.46 4.99
C SER A 52 3.91 -55.17 5.22
N PHE A 53 4.21 -54.27 6.18
CA PHE A 53 4.68 -54.61 7.53
C PHE A 53 4.75 -53.33 8.38
N ALA A 54 4.07 -53.37 9.52
CA ALA A 54 4.08 -52.34 10.56
C ALA A 54 5.42 -52.31 11.31
N ALA A 55 5.92 -51.11 11.64
CA ALA A 55 6.77 -50.84 12.80
C ALA A 55 6.88 -49.32 13.03
N GLU A 56 6.17 -48.82 14.05
CA GLU A 56 6.37 -47.50 14.66
C GLU A 56 7.75 -47.41 15.33
N PRO A 57 8.48 -46.28 15.26
CA PRO A 57 9.58 -46.03 16.19
C PRO A 57 9.08 -45.32 17.45
N GLU A 58 9.21 -46.05 18.56
CA GLU A 58 8.88 -45.69 19.93
C GLU A 58 9.49 -44.37 20.41
N VAL A 59 8.67 -43.61 21.11
CA VAL A 59 8.98 -42.38 21.85
C VAL A 59 9.85 -42.74 23.07
N SER A 60 11.00 -42.09 23.24
CA SER A 60 11.79 -42.19 24.47
C SER A 60 11.41 -41.06 25.45
N PRO A 61 10.94 -41.36 26.67
CA PRO A 61 10.58 -40.36 27.66
C PRO A 61 11.74 -40.03 28.62
N ALA A 62 11.70 -38.80 29.14
CA ALA A 62 12.35 -38.30 30.36
C ALA A 62 13.83 -37.88 30.30
N LEU A 63 14.06 -36.57 30.20
CA LEU A 63 14.77 -35.83 31.25
C LEU A 63 14.02 -34.53 31.54
N MET A 64 13.74 -34.32 32.84
CA MET A 64 13.01 -33.20 33.42
C MET A 64 13.85 -31.92 33.50
N ASP A 65 13.11 -30.82 33.70
CA ASP A 65 13.48 -29.64 34.50
C ASP A 65 14.01 -28.40 33.77
N GLU A 66 13.07 -27.61 33.23
CA GLU A 66 12.93 -26.20 33.64
C GLU A 66 11.54 -25.70 33.20
N THR A 67 10.62 -25.53 34.16
CA THR A 67 9.41 -24.75 33.94
C THR A 67 9.62 -23.33 34.47
N PRO A 68 9.84 -22.30 33.64
CA PRO A 68 9.37 -20.99 34.00
C PRO A 68 7.85 -21.02 33.83
N SER A 69 7.13 -21.16 34.94
CA SER A 69 5.71 -20.83 34.97
C SER A 69 5.58 -19.33 34.68
N VAL A 70 5.36 -18.98 33.42
CA VAL A 70 4.89 -17.66 32.98
C VAL A 70 3.63 -17.91 32.19
N GLN A 71 2.52 -17.83 32.92
CA GLN A 71 1.26 -17.23 32.52
C GLN A 71 0.81 -17.52 31.08
N GLU A 72 -0.26 -18.33 30.96
CA GLU A 72 -1.07 -18.34 29.74
C GLU A 72 -1.33 -16.89 29.33
N PRO A 73 -0.96 -16.45 28.11
CA PRO A 73 -1.52 -15.23 27.60
C PRO A 73 -3.01 -15.51 27.43
N VAL A 74 -3.78 -15.03 28.40
CA VAL A 74 -5.19 -14.71 28.21
C VAL A 74 -5.29 -13.93 26.90
N SER A 75 -6.12 -14.46 26.01
CA SER A 75 -6.74 -13.82 24.86
C SER A 75 -6.15 -12.49 24.40
N SER A 76 -5.59 -12.49 23.19
CA SER A 76 -5.69 -11.32 22.31
C SER A 76 -6.16 -11.78 20.93
N GLU A 77 -7.25 -12.53 20.90
CA GLU A 77 -8.13 -12.59 19.72
C GLU A 77 -8.98 -11.29 19.59
N GLU A 78 -8.88 -10.39 20.57
CA GLU A 78 -9.48 -9.05 20.57
C GLU A 78 -8.65 -7.97 19.83
N ASP A 79 -7.45 -8.31 19.33
CA ASP A 79 -6.61 -7.37 18.56
C ASP A 79 -6.54 -7.74 17.06
N VAL A 80 -7.58 -8.44 16.58
CA VAL A 80 -7.89 -8.47 15.15
C VAL A 80 -8.49 -7.11 14.82
N LEU A 81 -7.72 -6.27 14.13
CA LEU A 81 -8.15 -4.94 13.70
C LEU A 81 -9.44 -5.03 12.86
N GLU A 82 -10.59 -4.92 13.54
CA GLU A 82 -11.87 -4.76 12.86
C GLU A 82 -11.85 -3.40 12.18
N LEU A 83 -11.71 -3.39 10.85
CA LEU A 83 -11.51 -2.18 10.04
C LEU A 83 -12.72 -1.21 10.09
N THR A 84 -13.79 -1.61 10.77
CA THR A 84 -14.99 -0.81 11.06
C THR A 84 -14.93 -0.08 12.40
N ASP A 85 -14.01 -0.44 13.30
CA ASP A 85 -13.86 0.22 14.58
C ASP A 85 -13.21 1.59 14.41
N ARG A 86 -13.81 2.58 15.05
CA ARG A 86 -13.29 3.94 15.02
C ARG A 86 -12.07 4.00 15.95
N TYR A 87 -10.92 4.30 15.37
CA TYR A 87 -9.71 4.58 16.12
C TYR A 87 -9.93 5.78 17.06
N GLU A 88 -9.90 5.53 18.37
CA GLU A 88 -9.86 6.54 19.42
C GLU A 88 -8.39 6.89 19.67
N ALA A 89 -7.95 8.09 19.26
CA ALA A 89 -6.57 8.49 19.47
C ALA A 89 -6.30 8.75 20.97
N PRO A 90 -5.15 8.32 21.51
CA PRO A 90 -4.79 8.65 22.89
C PRO A 90 -4.60 10.17 23.04
N ALA A 91 -5.13 10.73 24.14
CA ALA A 91 -5.16 12.17 24.43
C ALA A 91 -3.78 12.84 24.56
N SER A 92 -2.71 12.05 24.62
CA SER A 92 -1.34 12.54 24.59
C SER A 92 -0.49 11.58 23.74
N GLN A 93 0.02 12.11 22.63
CA GLN A 93 0.98 11.41 21.80
C GLN A 93 2.33 12.11 21.97
N SER A 94 3.29 11.42 22.56
CA SER A 94 4.66 11.89 22.63
C SER A 94 5.43 11.34 21.43
N ILE A 95 6.08 12.22 20.68
CA ILE A 95 6.97 11.85 19.58
C ILE A 95 8.39 12.14 20.06
N GLY A 96 9.05 11.14 20.64
CA GLY A 96 10.39 11.29 21.21
C GLY A 96 10.37 12.08 22.52
N ASP A 97 11.12 13.18 22.59
CA ASP A 97 11.17 14.10 23.76
C ASP A 97 10.19 15.28 23.62
N LEU A 98 9.31 15.24 22.61
CA LEU A 98 8.29 16.26 22.38
C LEU A 98 6.92 15.76 22.82
N ASP A 99 6.40 16.37 23.88
CA ASP A 99 5.00 16.26 24.27
C ASP A 99 4.14 17.11 23.34
N VAL A 100 3.29 16.45 22.54
CA VAL A 100 2.27 17.11 21.74
C VAL A 100 1.02 17.26 22.60
N GLU A 101 0.86 18.43 23.23
CA GLU A 101 -0.40 18.78 23.87
C GLU A 101 -1.45 19.10 22.80
N GLU A 102 -2.59 18.42 22.88
CA GLU A 102 -3.74 18.70 22.04
C GLU A 102 -4.30 20.08 22.45
N VAL A 103 -3.90 21.12 21.73
CA VAL A 103 -4.43 22.46 21.92
C VAL A 103 -5.90 22.39 21.56
N SER A 104 -6.78 22.34 22.59
CA SER A 104 -8.22 22.43 22.41
C SER A 104 -8.48 23.61 21.48
N ALA A 105 -9.09 23.34 20.32
CA ALA A 105 -9.40 24.36 19.34
C ALA A 105 -10.42 25.31 19.98
N GLU A 106 -9.93 26.36 20.64
CA GLU A 106 -10.73 27.54 20.87
C GLU A 106 -11.23 27.99 19.50
N PRO A 107 -12.54 28.32 19.36
CA PRO A 107 -13.04 28.85 18.11
C PRO A 107 -12.22 30.11 17.81
N PHE A 108 -11.45 30.05 16.72
CA PHE A 108 -10.78 31.23 16.19
C PHE A 108 -11.84 32.35 16.11
N PRO A 109 -11.57 33.55 16.62
CA PRO A 109 -12.53 34.63 16.51
C PRO A 109 -12.85 34.85 15.02
N ASP A 110 -14.11 34.60 14.63
CA ASP A 110 -14.67 34.76 13.26
C ASP A 110 -14.68 36.21 12.76
N THR A 111 -13.94 37.09 13.41
CA THR A 111 -13.69 38.45 12.98
C THR A 111 -12.19 38.68 12.98
N PHE A 112 -11.50 38.21 11.95
CA PHE A 112 -10.44 39.05 11.40
C PHE A 112 -11.14 40.29 10.83
N ASP A 113 -11.41 41.26 11.71
CA ASP A 113 -11.53 42.65 11.25
C ASP A 113 -10.25 42.88 10.46
N ALA A 114 -10.36 43.13 9.16
CA ALA A 114 -9.24 43.47 8.32
C ALA A 114 -8.74 44.85 8.79
N ALA A 115 -8.01 44.86 9.91
CA ALA A 115 -7.21 45.97 10.32
C ALA A 115 -6.38 46.35 9.09
N PRO A 116 -6.34 47.64 8.71
CA PRO A 116 -5.53 48.06 7.58
C PRO A 116 -4.14 47.49 7.81
N ALA A 117 -3.67 46.64 6.89
CA ALA A 117 -2.44 45.89 7.02
C ALA A 117 -1.39 46.80 7.65
N ALA A 118 -1.08 46.56 8.94
CA ALA A 118 -0.02 47.28 9.60
C ALA A 118 1.19 47.08 8.69
N SER A 119 1.73 48.17 8.14
CA SER A 119 2.86 48.12 7.22
C SER A 119 3.88 47.16 7.81
N ALA A 120 4.03 45.99 7.18
CA ALA A 120 5.03 45.03 7.58
C ALA A 120 6.37 45.80 7.65
N PRO A 121 7.22 45.55 8.65
CA PRO A 121 8.48 46.27 8.76
C PRO A 121 9.20 46.18 7.42
N ALA A 122 9.70 47.31 6.93
CA ALA A 122 10.29 47.41 5.61
C ALA A 122 11.56 46.53 5.55
N TYR A 123 11.39 45.26 5.22
CA TYR A 123 12.48 44.34 4.95
C TYR A 123 13.14 44.82 3.66
N ASN A 124 14.47 44.81 3.60
CA ASN A 124 15.16 45.03 2.35
C ASN A 124 14.90 43.82 1.44
N PRO A 125 14.16 43.96 0.33
CA PRO A 125 13.79 42.82 -0.48
C PRO A 125 15.05 42.22 -1.12
N LEU A 126 15.18 40.89 -1.00
CA LEU A 126 16.32 40.15 -1.57
C LEU A 126 16.28 40.08 -3.10
N VAL A 127 15.14 40.44 -3.70
CA VAL A 127 14.89 40.40 -5.14
C VAL A 127 14.34 41.75 -5.58
N GLY A 128 14.79 42.23 -6.73
CA GLY A 128 14.27 43.47 -7.30
C GLY A 128 12.78 43.35 -7.69
N GLU A 129 12.03 44.44 -7.53
CA GLU A 129 10.59 44.51 -7.84
C GLU A 129 10.25 43.95 -9.24
N SER A 130 11.07 44.27 -10.24
CA SER A 130 10.87 43.79 -11.61
C SER A 130 10.97 42.27 -11.73
N ALA A 131 11.86 41.62 -10.97
CA ALA A 131 12.03 40.17 -11.00
C ALA A 131 10.89 39.47 -10.23
N ALA A 132 10.44 40.06 -9.12
CA ALA A 132 9.26 39.59 -8.38
C ALA A 132 7.99 39.68 -9.24
N ALA A 133 7.76 40.81 -9.90
CA ALA A 133 6.63 41.02 -10.81
C ALA A 133 6.67 40.07 -12.01
N SER A 134 7.86 39.78 -12.54
CA SER A 134 8.04 38.82 -13.64
C SER A 134 7.72 37.38 -13.21
N ALA A 135 8.18 36.96 -12.02
CA ALA A 135 7.86 35.65 -11.47
C ALA A 135 6.35 35.51 -11.20
N ALA A 136 5.73 36.52 -10.57
CA ALA A 136 4.29 36.56 -10.33
C ALA A 136 3.49 36.46 -11.65
N SER A 137 3.94 37.15 -12.70
CA SER A 137 3.31 37.10 -14.03
C SER A 137 3.47 35.73 -14.70
N ALA A 138 4.63 35.06 -14.55
CA ALA A 138 4.85 33.71 -15.05
C ALA A 138 3.98 32.68 -14.33
N PHE A 139 3.87 32.77 -13.00
CA PHE A 139 2.95 31.94 -12.22
C PHE A 139 1.49 32.20 -12.57
N ALA A 140 1.11 33.46 -12.76
CA ALA A 140 -0.24 33.82 -13.21
C ALA A 140 -0.53 33.26 -14.62
N GLY A 141 0.44 33.30 -15.54
CA GLY A 141 0.34 32.71 -16.87
C GLY A 141 0.21 31.19 -16.84
N LEU A 142 0.95 30.51 -15.96
CA LEU A 142 0.82 29.06 -15.73
C LEU A 142 -0.53 28.71 -15.09
N ALA A 143 -0.96 29.46 -14.08
CA ALA A 143 -2.25 29.26 -13.44
C ALA A 143 -3.41 29.50 -14.43
N ALA A 144 -3.25 30.45 -15.35
CA ALA A 144 -4.20 30.70 -16.42
C ALA A 144 -4.18 29.60 -17.49
N SER A 145 -3.03 29.02 -17.83
CA SER A 145 -2.96 27.90 -18.79
C SER A 145 -3.50 26.60 -18.21
N LEU A 146 -3.43 26.42 -16.90
CA LEU A 146 -4.08 25.33 -16.17
C LEU A 146 -5.61 25.52 -16.05
N ARG A 147 -6.12 26.75 -16.25
CA ARG A 147 -7.56 27.04 -16.29
C ARG A 147 -8.08 26.90 -17.72
N ARG A 148 -8.76 25.78 -18.00
CA ARG A 148 -9.48 25.57 -19.27
C ARG A 148 -10.74 26.45 -19.37
N PRO A 149 -11.06 27.04 -20.53
CA PRO A 149 -12.30 27.79 -20.69
C PRO A 149 -13.50 26.86 -20.91
N ASP A 150 -14.44 26.94 -19.95
CA ASP A 150 -15.89 26.80 -20.06
C ASP A 150 -16.57 25.40 -20.04
N ALA A 151 -17.16 25.04 -18.88
CA ALA A 151 -18.56 24.62 -18.70
C ALA A 151 -18.85 24.34 -17.19
N PRO A 152 -20.11 24.49 -16.72
CA PRO A 152 -20.44 24.72 -15.31
C PRO A 152 -20.66 23.43 -14.53
N ASP A 153 -19.57 22.81 -14.10
CA ASP A 153 -19.52 21.90 -12.96
C ASP A 153 -18.23 22.23 -12.19
N PRO A 154 -18.17 22.05 -10.86
CA PRO A 154 -16.96 22.38 -10.12
C PRO A 154 -15.85 21.41 -10.53
N LEU A 155 -14.99 21.86 -11.44
CA LEU A 155 -13.67 21.35 -11.85
C LEU A 155 -13.65 20.31 -13.00
N PRO A 156 -13.28 20.69 -14.24
CA PRO A 156 -12.72 19.76 -15.22
C PRO A 156 -11.21 19.64 -14.96
N SER A 157 -10.85 18.92 -13.91
CA SER A 157 -9.50 18.37 -13.74
C SER A 157 -9.28 17.31 -14.82
N GLY A 158 -8.06 17.17 -15.35
CA GLY A 158 -7.69 15.94 -16.09
C GLY A 158 -8.00 14.67 -15.25
N PRO A 159 -7.94 13.44 -15.81
CA PRO A 159 -8.40 12.25 -15.10
C PRO A 159 -7.81 12.27 -13.70
N THR A 160 -8.69 12.46 -12.73
CA THR A 160 -8.25 12.67 -11.36
C THR A 160 -7.54 11.42 -10.89
N LEU A 161 -6.70 11.51 -9.86
CA LEU A 161 -6.10 10.32 -9.29
C LEU A 161 -7.16 9.27 -8.92
N ASP A 162 -8.35 9.70 -8.46
CA ASP A 162 -9.49 8.80 -8.24
C ASP A 162 -9.91 8.07 -9.52
N GLU A 163 -10.00 8.77 -10.65
CA GLU A 163 -10.40 8.19 -11.92
C GLU A 163 -9.37 7.18 -12.44
N LEU A 164 -8.08 7.47 -12.26
CA LEU A 164 -7.00 6.54 -12.58
C LEU A 164 -7.00 5.32 -11.64
N VAL A 165 -7.09 5.53 -10.33
CA VAL A 165 -7.16 4.45 -9.34
C VAL A 165 -8.40 3.58 -9.57
N ARG A 166 -9.55 4.18 -9.89
CA ARG A 166 -10.79 3.48 -10.25
C ARG A 166 -10.63 2.68 -11.54
N SER A 167 -9.95 3.24 -12.54
CA SER A 167 -9.63 2.52 -13.78
C SER A 167 -8.78 1.29 -13.52
N LEU A 168 -7.84 1.36 -12.56
CA LEU A 168 -6.94 0.27 -12.21
C LEU A 168 -7.59 -0.78 -11.28
N LEU A 169 -8.41 -0.36 -10.32
CA LEU A 169 -9.08 -1.27 -9.37
C LEU A 169 -10.26 -2.02 -9.98
N ARG A 170 -10.97 -1.42 -10.94
CA ARG A 170 -12.15 -2.02 -11.57
C ARG A 170 -11.90 -3.42 -12.14
N PRO A 171 -10.83 -3.69 -12.93
CA PRO A 171 -10.58 -5.04 -13.44
C PRO A 171 -10.23 -6.04 -12.32
N MET A 172 -9.48 -5.64 -11.29
CA MET A 172 -9.13 -6.54 -10.18
C MET A 172 -10.35 -6.92 -9.35
N LEU A 173 -11.19 -5.95 -9.00
CA LEU A 173 -12.43 -6.19 -8.26
C LEU A 173 -13.42 -7.02 -9.07
N LYS A 174 -13.48 -6.82 -10.39
CA LYS A 174 -14.33 -7.63 -11.26
C LYS A 174 -13.92 -9.10 -11.26
N SER A 175 -12.64 -9.41 -11.47
CA SER A 175 -12.16 -10.81 -11.45
C SER A 175 -12.48 -11.47 -10.12
N TRP A 176 -12.20 -10.76 -9.02
CA TRP A 176 -12.46 -11.29 -7.69
C TRP A 176 -13.95 -11.53 -7.44
N LEU A 177 -14.82 -10.58 -7.82
CA LEU A 177 -16.27 -10.76 -7.68
C LEU A 177 -16.79 -11.91 -8.56
N ASP A 178 -16.31 -12.03 -9.80
CA ASP A 178 -16.73 -13.11 -10.70
C ASP A 178 -16.36 -14.50 -10.11
N GLU A 179 -15.23 -14.60 -9.40
CA GLU A 179 -14.76 -15.84 -8.76
C GLU A 179 -15.42 -16.12 -7.40
N ASN A 180 -15.68 -15.09 -6.57
CA ASN A 180 -16.04 -15.29 -5.16
C ASN A 180 -17.51 -15.01 -4.85
N LEU A 181 -18.20 -14.16 -5.63
CA LEU A 181 -19.59 -13.79 -5.37
C LEU A 181 -20.54 -15.00 -5.36
N PRO A 182 -20.45 -15.98 -6.28
CA PRO A 182 -21.38 -17.12 -6.28
C PRO A 182 -21.40 -17.89 -4.95
N ALA A 183 -20.22 -18.22 -4.41
CA ALA A 183 -20.09 -18.94 -3.16
C ALA A 183 -20.64 -18.15 -1.96
N ILE A 184 -20.37 -16.84 -1.91
CA ILE A 184 -20.87 -15.93 -0.86
C ILE A 184 -22.41 -15.89 -0.88
N VAL A 185 -23.01 -15.77 -2.07
CA VAL A 185 -24.47 -15.72 -2.22
C VAL A 185 -25.11 -17.04 -1.85
N GLU A 186 -24.57 -18.18 -2.28
CA GLU A 186 -25.09 -19.49 -1.90
C GLU A 186 -25.06 -19.72 -0.39
N ALA A 187 -23.97 -19.33 0.27
CA ALA A 187 -23.85 -19.40 1.72
C ALA A 187 -24.91 -18.53 2.42
N GLN A 188 -25.17 -17.32 1.90
CA GLN A 188 -26.14 -16.41 2.49
C GLN A 188 -27.59 -16.85 2.23
N VAL A 189 -27.91 -17.34 1.03
CA VAL A 189 -29.23 -17.89 0.70
C VAL A 189 -29.53 -19.12 1.54
N ARG A 190 -28.56 -20.02 1.74
CA ARG A 190 -28.74 -21.20 2.61
C ARG A 190 -29.10 -20.78 4.04
N LYS A 191 -28.38 -19.81 4.61
CA LYS A 191 -28.68 -19.23 5.93
C LYS A 191 -30.09 -18.64 5.98
N GLU A 192 -30.49 -17.94 4.93
CA GLU A 192 -31.80 -17.28 4.88
C GLU A 192 -32.96 -18.28 4.72
N VAL A 193 -32.80 -19.32 3.90
CA VAL A 193 -33.80 -20.40 3.76
C VAL A 193 -33.94 -21.16 5.06
N GLU A 194 -32.84 -21.49 5.75
CA GLU A 194 -32.89 -22.16 7.05
C GLU A 194 -33.60 -21.30 8.11
N ARG A 195 -33.35 -19.98 8.11
CA ARG A 195 -34.03 -19.03 8.99
C ARG A 195 -35.53 -18.98 8.72
N ILE A 196 -35.95 -18.92 7.45
CA ILE A 196 -37.36 -18.92 7.07
C ILE A 196 -38.02 -20.25 7.44
N ALA A 197 -37.35 -21.39 7.16
CA ALA A 197 -37.87 -22.71 7.49
C ALA A 197 -38.10 -22.89 9.00
N ARG A 198 -37.19 -22.36 9.83
CA ARG A 198 -37.32 -22.37 11.30
C ARG A 198 -38.46 -21.47 11.80
N ASN A 199 -38.75 -20.37 11.10
CA ASN A 199 -39.78 -19.41 11.50
C ASN A 199 -41.17 -19.74 10.92
N ALA A 200 -41.23 -20.63 9.93
CA ALA A 200 -42.46 -21.06 9.26
C ALA A 200 -43.02 -22.40 9.78
N GLY A 201 -42.22 -23.17 10.54
CA GLY A 201 -42.66 -24.37 11.28
C GLY A 201 -43.07 -24.03 12.71
#